data_AF-A0A542XB43-F1
#
_entry.id   AF-A0A542XB43-F1
#
_cell.length_a   1.000
_cell.length_b   1.000
_cell.length_c   1.000
_cell.angle_alpha   90.00
_cell.angle_beta   90.00
_cell.angle_gamma   90.00
#
_symmetry.space_group_name_H-M   'P 1'
#
loop_
_entity.id
_entity.type
_entity.pdbx_description
1 polymer ?
#
loop_
_entity_poly.entity_id
_entity_poly.type
_entity_poly.pdbx_seq_one_letter_code
_entity_poly.pdbx_strand_id
1 'polypeptide(L)'
;MRSTRLRLVAAAVVPLALLTACGDDATDAASSSSPTTAASPLTVAPDKVTPITAAAVSQSNPAKPTMKLSTTPFQVNATTTKVTKQGTGKTVGAKDIAYVSYVAVNGTSGKTIESTFGKPNAAFNLGNPGTFPGLVKALKGKKVGTEMVVAVPPSEGFGAQGNKQVGITSKDTMVFFVKVNDSMPLLTEIKGKEKQPSDENLPRATVPAGAGKEAKITEPKTKERPTKTVSEELITGEGPKVVEGQTVLVSYTGKIWGGKVFDSTAKQGGQPATFALQTGSAGGQQGVVPGFVKGLAGHPVGSRVLVVMPPADGYGKTGNPQAGIKGTDTLIFVVDILAAI
;
A
#
# COMPACT_ATOMS: atom_id res chain seq x y z
N MET A 1 -24.04 -40.62 18.30
CA MET A 1 -22.81 -41.35 17.92
C MET A 1 -22.38 -40.94 16.52
N ARG A 2 -21.34 -40.09 16.41
CA ARG A 2 -20.28 -40.08 15.39
C ARG A 2 -19.49 -38.79 15.63
N SER A 3 -18.36 -38.98 16.32
CA SER A 3 -17.44 -37.95 16.76
C SER A 3 -16.50 -37.59 15.62
N THR A 4 -16.54 -36.33 15.17
CA THR A 4 -15.49 -35.78 14.31
C THR A 4 -14.67 -34.82 15.16
N ARG A 5 -13.51 -35.29 15.61
CA ARG A 5 -12.53 -34.52 16.37
C ARG A 5 -11.92 -33.45 15.47
N LEU A 6 -12.26 -32.19 15.68
CA LEU A 6 -11.55 -31.07 15.05
C LEU A 6 -10.27 -30.82 15.83
N ARG A 7 -9.12 -31.12 15.21
CA ARG A 7 -7.80 -30.85 15.76
C ARG A 7 -7.56 -29.34 15.75
N LEU A 8 -7.41 -28.73 16.93
CA LEU A 8 -6.74 -27.44 17.09
C LEU A 8 -5.29 -27.58 16.58
N VAL A 9 -4.90 -26.73 15.63
CA VAL A 9 -3.49 -26.42 15.39
C VAL A 9 -3.25 -25.03 15.97
N ALA A 10 -2.70 -25.02 17.18
CA ALA A 10 -2.09 -23.84 17.78
C ALA A 10 -0.73 -23.64 17.11
N ALA A 11 -0.55 -22.55 16.36
CA ALA A 11 0.77 -22.11 15.92
C ALA A 11 1.37 -21.22 17.01
N ALA A 12 2.09 -21.84 17.94
CA ALA A 12 2.96 -21.14 18.87
C ALA A 12 4.22 -20.68 18.12
N VAL A 13 4.43 -19.36 18.10
CA VAL A 13 5.70 -18.74 17.73
C VAL A 13 6.65 -18.91 18.93
N VAL A 14 7.70 -19.73 18.78
CA VAL A 14 8.80 -19.80 19.74
C VAL A 14 10.04 -19.15 19.09
N PRO A 15 10.62 -18.12 19.72
CA PRO A 15 11.84 -17.47 19.24
C PRO A 15 13.05 -18.36 19.53
N LEU A 16 13.86 -18.67 18.50
CA LEU A 16 15.14 -19.35 18.70
C LEU A 16 16.12 -18.41 19.40
N ALA A 17 16.39 -18.71 20.66
CA ALA A 17 17.48 -18.14 21.44
C ALA A 17 18.83 -18.74 21.00
N LEU A 18 19.84 -17.88 21.03
CA LEU A 18 21.26 -18.16 20.85
C LEU A 18 21.73 -19.26 21.79
N LEU A 19 22.40 -20.28 21.24
CA LEU A 19 23.23 -21.21 21.99
C LEU A 19 24.70 -20.94 21.67
N THR A 20 25.35 -20.31 22.64
CA THR A 20 26.79 -20.28 22.84
C THR A 20 27.32 -21.69 23.04
N ALA A 21 28.35 -22.07 22.28
CA ALA A 21 29.15 -23.26 22.53
C ALA A 21 30.61 -22.84 22.84
N CYS A 22 31.01 -22.97 24.10
CA CYS A 22 32.39 -23.33 24.50
C CYS A 22 32.54 -24.83 24.16
N GLY A 23 33.61 -25.39 23.59
CA GLY A 23 35.04 -25.19 23.82
C GLY A 23 35.59 -26.50 24.39
N ASP A 24 36.27 -27.33 23.58
CA ASP A 24 37.60 -27.92 23.86
C ASP A 24 38.06 -28.99 22.83
N ASP A 25 39.33 -28.80 22.46
CA ASP A 25 40.41 -29.69 21.99
C ASP A 25 40.47 -30.47 20.66
N ALA A 26 41.57 -30.13 19.96
CA ALA A 26 42.49 -30.94 19.15
C ALA A 26 42.06 -31.47 17.78
N THR A 27 42.48 -30.79 16.70
CA THR A 27 43.63 -31.20 15.84
C THR A 27 43.74 -30.31 14.61
N ASP A 28 44.97 -29.90 14.31
CA ASP A 28 45.36 -29.10 13.15
C ASP A 28 44.93 -29.74 11.83
N ALA A 29 44.08 -29.03 11.09
CA ALA A 29 43.96 -29.16 9.64
C ALA A 29 43.75 -27.76 9.05
N ALA A 30 44.85 -27.17 8.58
CA ALA A 30 44.86 -25.93 7.82
C ALA A 30 43.94 -26.06 6.60
N SER A 31 42.71 -25.56 6.73
CA SER A 31 41.79 -25.37 5.63
C SER A 31 41.82 -23.90 5.25
N SER A 32 42.52 -23.63 4.15
CA SER A 32 42.59 -22.33 3.50
C SER A 32 41.20 -21.70 3.36
N SER A 33 40.95 -20.63 4.10
CA SER A 33 39.78 -19.78 3.91
C SER A 33 39.94 -19.07 2.58
N SER A 34 39.38 -19.64 1.51
CA SER A 34 39.14 -18.91 0.27
C SER A 34 38.28 -17.70 0.61
N PRO A 35 38.65 -16.47 0.17
CA PRO A 35 37.79 -15.33 0.36
C PRO A 35 36.48 -15.63 -0.36
N THR A 36 35.37 -15.58 0.36
CA THR A 36 34.05 -15.59 -0.24
C THR A 36 34.04 -14.45 -1.25
N THR A 37 33.95 -14.78 -2.53
CA THR A 37 33.90 -13.83 -3.62
C THR A 37 32.78 -12.84 -3.29
N ALA A 38 33.14 -11.62 -2.92
CA ALA A 38 32.20 -10.52 -2.87
C ALA A 38 31.50 -10.52 -4.22
N ALA A 39 30.17 -10.68 -4.21
CA ALA A 39 29.39 -10.67 -5.43
C ALA A 39 29.81 -9.44 -6.23
N SER A 40 30.41 -9.67 -7.41
CA SER A 40 30.87 -8.59 -8.28
C SER A 40 29.76 -7.55 -8.38
N PRO A 41 30.08 -6.24 -8.28
CA PRO A 41 29.05 -5.24 -8.34
C PRO A 41 28.23 -5.46 -9.61
N LEU A 42 26.89 -5.44 -9.48
CA LEU A 42 25.91 -5.55 -10.57
C LEU A 42 25.97 -4.31 -11.50
N THR A 43 27.17 -3.77 -11.70
CA THR A 43 27.46 -2.51 -12.37
C THR A 43 27.77 -2.79 -13.82
N VAL A 44 27.00 -2.16 -14.68
CA VAL A 44 27.23 -2.13 -16.13
C VAL A 44 28.49 -1.29 -16.39
N ALA A 45 29.39 -1.80 -17.23
CA ALA A 45 30.59 -1.06 -17.61
C ALA A 45 30.21 0.26 -18.31
N PRO A 46 30.93 1.38 -18.11
CA PRO A 46 30.56 2.68 -18.65
C PRO A 46 30.31 2.71 -20.17
N ASP A 47 31.07 1.93 -20.95
CA ASP A 47 30.94 1.78 -22.40
C ASP A 47 29.71 0.96 -22.83
N LYS A 48 29.07 0.25 -21.89
CA LYS A 48 27.85 -0.54 -22.10
C LYS A 48 26.59 0.18 -21.63
N VAL A 49 26.71 1.39 -21.08
CA VAL A 49 25.55 2.20 -20.69
C VAL A 49 24.81 2.66 -21.94
N THR A 50 23.54 2.31 -22.03
CA THR A 50 22.66 2.72 -23.13
C THR A 50 22.17 4.15 -22.88
N PRO A 51 22.29 5.06 -23.84
CA PRO A 51 21.75 6.41 -23.72
C PRO A 51 20.23 6.37 -23.50
N ILE A 52 19.71 7.18 -22.57
CA ILE A 52 18.27 7.22 -22.29
C ILE A 52 17.42 7.66 -23.48
N THR A 53 18.03 8.29 -24.48
CA THR A 53 17.39 8.61 -25.77
C THR A 53 17.00 7.38 -26.59
N ALA A 54 17.57 6.21 -26.32
CA ALA A 54 17.19 4.94 -26.95
C ALA A 54 15.85 4.38 -26.42
N ALA A 55 15.26 4.99 -25.39
CA ALA A 55 13.91 4.71 -24.94
C ALA A 55 12.94 5.77 -25.49
N ALA A 56 12.04 5.36 -26.36
CA ALA A 56 11.04 6.21 -26.99
C ALA A 56 9.64 5.88 -26.45
N VAL A 57 8.87 6.92 -26.14
CA VAL A 57 7.49 6.81 -25.66
C VAL A 57 6.55 7.27 -26.77
N SER A 58 5.56 6.44 -27.10
CA SER A 58 4.46 6.82 -27.98
C SER A 58 3.20 7.04 -27.14
N GLN A 59 2.59 8.23 -27.29
CA GLN A 59 1.34 8.60 -26.63
C GLN A 59 0.23 8.87 -27.66
N SER A 60 0.28 8.22 -28.82
CA SER A 60 -0.80 8.33 -29.82
C SER A 60 -2.17 8.00 -29.23
N ASN A 61 -2.22 7.10 -28.24
CA ASN A 61 -3.31 6.98 -27.29
C ASN A 61 -2.82 7.35 -25.88
N PRO A 62 -3.15 8.55 -25.35
CA PRO A 62 -2.71 8.98 -24.02
C PRO A 62 -3.21 8.10 -22.87
N ALA A 63 -4.33 7.38 -23.05
CA ALA A 63 -4.86 6.44 -22.06
C ALA A 63 -4.13 5.09 -22.06
N LYS A 64 -3.31 4.82 -23.08
CA LYS A 64 -2.53 3.58 -23.21
C LYS A 64 -1.20 3.87 -23.93
N PRO A 65 -0.30 4.65 -23.32
CA PRO A 65 1.00 4.92 -23.90
C PRO A 65 1.79 3.62 -24.03
N THR A 66 2.68 3.58 -25.02
CA THR A 66 3.60 2.47 -25.24
C THR A 66 5.03 2.98 -25.19
N MET A 67 5.96 2.08 -24.87
CA MET A 67 7.38 2.38 -24.81
C MET A 67 8.14 1.37 -25.66
N LYS A 68 9.03 1.86 -26.52
CA LYS A 68 9.90 1.07 -27.37
C LYS A 68 11.34 1.39 -27.06
N LEU A 69 12.15 0.34 -26.89
CA LEU A 69 13.60 0.46 -26.79
C LEU A 69 14.19 0.23 -28.18
N SER A 70 14.93 1.19 -28.71
CA SER A 70 15.60 1.07 -30.02
C SER A 70 16.84 0.20 -29.96
N THR A 71 17.35 -0.06 -28.76
CA THR A 71 18.53 -0.89 -28.50
C THR A 71 18.23 -1.81 -27.33
N THR A 72 18.46 -3.11 -27.51
CA THR A 72 18.42 -4.12 -26.46
C THR A 72 19.70 -4.98 -26.51
N PRO A 73 20.29 -5.37 -25.37
CA PRO A 73 19.86 -5.04 -24.01
C PRO A 73 20.08 -3.56 -23.67
N PHE A 74 19.04 -2.89 -23.17
CA PHE A 74 19.11 -1.54 -22.63
C PHE A 74 19.61 -1.63 -21.20
N GLN A 75 20.78 -1.06 -20.91
CA GLN A 75 21.45 -1.19 -19.63
C GLN A 75 21.93 0.15 -19.10
N VAL A 76 21.77 0.39 -17.80
CA VAL A 76 22.34 1.55 -17.12
C VAL A 76 23.09 1.11 -15.86
N ASN A 77 24.06 1.89 -15.42
CA ASN A 77 24.83 1.64 -14.19
C ASN A 77 24.34 2.46 -12.98
N ALA A 78 23.54 3.49 -13.23
CA ALA A 78 22.87 4.32 -12.23
C ALA A 78 21.48 4.72 -12.76
N THR A 79 20.56 5.07 -11.86
CA THR A 79 19.25 5.55 -12.31
C THR A 79 19.39 6.79 -13.18
N THR A 80 18.87 6.69 -14.40
CA THR A 80 18.89 7.77 -15.39
C THR A 80 17.46 8.20 -15.69
N THR A 81 17.23 9.50 -15.83
CA THR A 81 15.89 10.05 -16.09
C THR A 81 15.90 11.01 -17.28
N LYS A 82 14.85 10.96 -18.08
CA LYS A 82 14.57 11.95 -19.13
C LYS A 82 13.15 12.44 -18.98
N VAL A 83 12.99 13.71 -18.58
CA VAL A 83 11.68 14.36 -18.54
C VAL A 83 11.21 14.57 -19.98
N THR A 84 10.05 14.02 -20.31
CA THR A 84 9.38 14.22 -21.61
C THR A 84 8.36 15.34 -21.55
N LYS A 85 7.81 15.61 -20.36
CA LYS A 85 6.93 16.74 -20.08
C LYS A 85 7.11 17.20 -18.63
N GLN A 86 7.34 18.50 -18.46
CA GLN A 86 7.45 19.09 -17.13
C GLN A 86 6.06 19.28 -16.50
N GLY A 87 5.89 18.83 -15.26
CA GLY A 87 4.69 19.09 -14.47
C GLY A 87 4.68 20.50 -13.88
N THR A 88 3.49 20.98 -13.56
CA THR A 88 3.26 22.32 -13.00
C THR A 88 2.65 22.30 -11.60
N GLY A 89 2.29 21.12 -11.08
CA GLY A 89 1.63 20.98 -9.78
C GLY A 89 2.57 21.12 -8.57
N LYS A 90 2.13 20.63 -7.41
CA LYS A 90 2.97 20.60 -6.20
C LYS A 90 4.21 19.73 -6.40
N THR A 91 5.24 20.01 -5.61
CA THR A 91 6.49 19.23 -5.62
C THR A 91 6.30 17.94 -4.84
N VAL A 92 6.77 16.82 -5.38
CA VAL A 92 6.80 15.52 -4.72
C VAL A 92 7.83 15.56 -3.59
N GLY A 93 7.37 15.41 -2.35
CA GLY A 93 8.21 15.36 -1.15
C GLY A 93 9.04 14.08 -1.05
N ALA A 94 10.11 14.12 -0.26
CA ALA A 94 11.06 13.01 -0.15
C ALA A 94 10.49 11.74 0.53
N LYS A 95 9.42 11.89 1.30
CA LYS A 95 8.73 10.81 2.02
C LYS A 95 7.25 10.74 1.66
N ASP A 96 6.87 11.41 0.58
CA ASP A 96 5.49 11.41 0.12
C ASP A 96 5.11 10.04 -0.42
N ILE A 97 3.81 9.80 -0.51
CA ILE A 97 3.23 8.82 -1.40
C ILE A 97 3.05 9.50 -2.75
N ALA A 98 3.81 9.06 -3.75
CA ALA A 98 3.65 9.49 -5.13
C ALA A 98 2.62 8.61 -5.84
N TYR A 99 1.54 9.22 -6.32
CA TYR A 99 0.51 8.55 -7.10
C TYR A 99 0.82 8.69 -8.58
N VAL A 100 0.98 7.58 -9.29
CA VAL A 100 1.49 7.56 -10.65
C VAL A 100 0.71 6.62 -11.56
N SER A 101 0.79 6.89 -12.87
CA SER A 101 0.57 5.89 -13.91
C SER A 101 1.90 5.56 -14.56
N TYR A 102 2.15 4.30 -14.89
CA TYR A 102 3.39 3.89 -15.52
C TYR A 102 3.23 2.74 -16.52
N VAL A 103 4.20 2.64 -17.41
CA VAL A 103 4.49 1.45 -18.23
C VAL A 103 5.87 0.97 -17.82
N ALA A 104 6.00 -0.31 -17.48
CA ALA A 104 7.27 -0.94 -17.13
C ALA A 104 7.70 -1.91 -18.24
N VAL A 105 8.97 -1.83 -18.66
CA VAL A 105 9.57 -2.67 -19.70
C VAL A 105 10.87 -3.27 -19.18
N ASN A 106 11.10 -4.56 -19.47
CA ASN A 106 12.37 -5.22 -19.21
C ASN A 106 13.40 -4.74 -20.25
N GLY A 107 14.50 -4.13 -19.79
CA GLY A 107 15.53 -3.54 -20.64
C GLY A 107 16.27 -4.55 -21.51
N THR A 108 16.43 -5.78 -21.04
CA THR A 108 17.12 -6.86 -21.78
C THR A 108 16.29 -7.35 -22.96
N SER A 109 15.00 -7.62 -22.74
CA SER A 109 14.12 -8.21 -23.76
C SER A 109 13.30 -7.18 -24.55
N GLY A 110 13.17 -5.95 -24.05
CA GLY A 110 12.27 -4.93 -24.59
C GLY A 110 10.78 -5.24 -24.37
N LYS A 111 10.43 -6.31 -23.65
CA LYS A 111 9.03 -6.69 -23.42
C LYS A 111 8.41 -5.83 -22.32
N THR A 112 7.16 -5.39 -22.55
CA THR A 112 6.34 -4.76 -21.51
C THR A 112 6.05 -5.78 -20.43
N ILE A 113 6.32 -5.40 -19.18
CA ILE A 113 6.01 -6.17 -17.99
C ILE A 113 4.58 -5.87 -17.56
N GLU A 114 4.27 -4.58 -17.43
CA GLU A 114 2.94 -4.13 -17.02
C GLU A 114 2.68 -2.68 -17.44
N SER A 115 1.40 -2.29 -17.38
CA SER A 115 0.94 -0.92 -17.52
C SER A 115 -0.22 -0.65 -16.55
N THR A 116 -0.18 0.51 -15.92
CA THR A 116 -1.21 1.03 -15.00
C THR A 116 -2.03 2.17 -15.59
N PHE A 117 -1.74 2.58 -16.83
CA PHE A 117 -2.58 3.55 -17.54
C PHE A 117 -3.98 2.97 -17.81
N GLY A 118 -5.01 3.77 -17.55
CA GLY A 118 -6.42 3.33 -17.61
C GLY A 118 -6.89 2.52 -16.40
N LYS A 119 -6.06 2.36 -15.37
CA LYS A 119 -6.38 1.72 -14.09
C LYS A 119 -6.30 2.77 -12.95
N PRO A 120 -6.75 2.45 -11.72
CA PRO A 120 -6.44 3.27 -10.56
C PRO A 120 -4.94 3.55 -10.45
N ASN A 121 -4.60 4.70 -9.89
CA ASN A 121 -3.21 5.10 -9.71
C ASN A 121 -2.44 4.04 -8.92
N ALA A 122 -1.24 3.70 -9.37
CA ALA A 122 -0.27 3.03 -8.51
C ALA A 122 0.27 4.04 -7.51
N ALA A 123 0.63 3.60 -6.32
CA ALA A 123 1.21 4.47 -5.30
C ALA A 123 2.59 3.96 -4.87
N PHE A 124 3.56 4.87 -4.81
CA PHE A 124 4.89 4.58 -4.30
C PHE A 124 5.14 5.42 -3.04
N ASN A 125 5.22 4.76 -1.89
CA ASN A 125 5.62 5.42 -0.65
C ASN A 125 7.14 5.66 -0.67
N LEU A 126 7.56 6.89 -0.96
CA LEU A 126 8.97 7.25 -1.11
C LEU A 126 9.74 7.24 0.22
N GLY A 127 9.01 7.24 1.35
CA GLY A 127 9.58 7.08 2.69
C GLY A 127 9.77 5.62 3.11
N ASN A 128 9.21 4.66 2.39
CA ASN A 128 9.35 3.24 2.69
C ASN A 128 10.69 2.70 2.15
N PRO A 129 11.56 2.11 3.00
CA PRO A 129 12.82 1.49 2.56
C PRO A 129 12.66 0.37 1.51
N GLY A 130 11.47 -0.25 1.43
CA GLY A 130 11.16 -1.26 0.43
C GLY A 130 10.84 -0.72 -0.97
N THR A 131 10.61 0.58 -1.12
CA THR A 131 10.43 1.21 -2.44
C THR A 131 11.76 1.27 -3.17
N PHE A 132 11.76 0.97 -4.47
CA PHE A 132 12.99 0.96 -5.28
C PHE A 132 13.76 2.28 -5.17
N PRO A 133 15.03 2.25 -4.73
CA PRO A 133 15.85 3.45 -4.61
C PRO A 133 15.88 4.28 -5.90
N GLY A 134 15.87 3.63 -7.07
CA GLY A 134 15.86 4.31 -8.35
C GLY A 134 14.56 5.09 -8.60
N LEU A 135 13.41 4.54 -8.21
CA LEU A 135 12.13 5.27 -8.29
C LEU A 135 12.08 6.44 -7.30
N VAL A 136 12.63 6.26 -6.08
CA VAL A 136 12.74 7.35 -5.10
C VAL A 136 13.59 8.50 -5.64
N LYS A 137 14.78 8.21 -6.18
CA LYS A 137 15.66 9.22 -6.81
C LYS A 137 14.98 9.90 -7.99
N ALA A 138 14.25 9.14 -8.80
CA ALA A 138 13.59 9.66 -9.98
C ALA A 138 12.43 10.61 -9.64
N LEU A 139 11.59 10.25 -8.66
CA LEU A 139 10.35 10.95 -8.33
C LEU A 139 10.53 12.12 -7.36
N LYS A 140 11.44 12.00 -6.37
CA LYS A 140 11.68 13.06 -5.38
C LYS A 140 11.99 14.39 -6.07
N GLY A 141 11.30 15.44 -5.64
CA GLY A 141 11.49 16.81 -6.13
C GLY A 141 10.87 17.09 -7.52
N LYS A 142 10.25 16.09 -8.18
CA LYS A 142 9.50 16.33 -9.42
C LYS A 142 8.19 17.03 -9.13
N LYS A 143 7.62 17.66 -10.15
CA LYS A 143 6.33 18.34 -10.06
C LYS A 143 5.21 17.37 -10.44
N VAL A 144 4.08 17.44 -9.75
CA VAL A 144 2.86 16.72 -10.18
C VAL A 144 2.52 17.16 -11.61
N GLY A 145 2.18 16.18 -12.46
CA GLY A 145 2.01 16.33 -13.90
C GLY A 145 3.28 16.04 -14.72
N THR A 146 4.43 15.81 -14.08
CA THR A 146 5.65 15.42 -14.80
C THR A 146 5.46 14.05 -15.47
N GLU A 147 5.85 13.97 -16.73
CA GLU A 147 5.97 12.71 -17.47
C GLU A 147 7.44 12.50 -17.82
N MET A 148 7.96 11.30 -17.60
CA MET A 148 9.38 11.01 -17.74
C MET A 148 9.66 9.54 -18.02
N VAL A 149 10.75 9.29 -18.73
CA VAL A 149 11.37 7.97 -18.80
C VAL A 149 12.37 7.84 -17.64
N VAL A 150 12.36 6.67 -16.99
CA VAL A 150 13.25 6.32 -15.89
C VAL A 150 13.87 4.95 -16.19
N ALA A 151 15.18 4.88 -16.27
CA ALA A 151 15.92 3.62 -16.31
C ALA A 151 16.49 3.33 -14.93
N VAL A 152 16.18 2.18 -14.35
CA VAL A 152 16.59 1.76 -13.01
C VAL A 152 17.47 0.50 -13.13
N PRO A 153 18.75 0.56 -12.72
CA PRO A 153 19.63 -0.61 -12.73
C PRO A 153 19.19 -1.64 -11.68
N PRO A 154 19.61 -2.91 -11.80
CA PRO A 154 19.29 -3.95 -10.80
C PRO A 154 19.60 -3.54 -9.36
N SER A 155 20.75 -2.90 -9.13
CA SER A 155 21.20 -2.44 -7.80
C SER A 155 20.26 -1.44 -7.13
N GLU A 156 19.40 -0.75 -7.89
CA GLU A 156 18.44 0.24 -7.41
C GLU A 156 16.97 -0.19 -7.60
N GLY A 157 16.75 -1.47 -7.95
CA GLY A 157 15.46 -2.09 -8.15
C GLY A 157 15.39 -3.48 -7.51
N PHE A 158 15.25 -4.53 -8.32
CA PHE A 158 15.09 -5.91 -7.84
C PHE A 158 16.38 -6.61 -7.39
N GLY A 159 17.53 -5.92 -7.38
CA GLY A 159 18.77 -6.43 -6.83
C GLY A 159 19.27 -7.74 -7.43
N ALA A 160 20.09 -8.46 -6.67
CA ALA A 160 20.63 -9.75 -7.05
C ALA A 160 19.58 -10.88 -7.06
N GLN A 161 18.47 -10.71 -6.33
CA GLN A 161 17.39 -11.69 -6.30
C GLN A 161 16.54 -11.69 -7.59
N GLY A 162 16.45 -10.54 -8.28
CA GLY A 162 15.50 -10.37 -9.38
C GLY A 162 14.04 -10.51 -8.90
N ASN A 163 13.13 -10.79 -9.84
CA ASN A 163 11.76 -11.19 -9.54
C ASN A 163 11.23 -12.15 -10.62
N LYS A 164 11.22 -13.44 -10.29
CA LYS A 164 10.81 -14.52 -11.21
C LYS A 164 9.34 -14.40 -11.63
N GLN A 165 8.46 -13.85 -10.78
CA GLN A 165 7.02 -13.74 -11.08
C GLN A 165 6.75 -12.81 -12.26
N VAL A 166 7.61 -11.82 -12.47
CA VAL A 166 7.51 -10.84 -13.56
C VAL A 166 8.65 -10.97 -14.58
N GLY A 167 9.41 -12.07 -14.54
CA GLY A 167 10.49 -12.35 -15.49
C GLY A 167 11.69 -11.40 -15.40
N ILE A 168 11.98 -10.89 -14.20
CA ILE A 168 13.16 -10.06 -13.93
C ILE A 168 14.28 -10.88 -13.30
N THR A 169 15.48 -10.75 -13.85
CA THR A 169 16.72 -11.35 -13.35
C THR A 169 17.61 -10.29 -12.70
N SER A 170 18.70 -10.73 -12.08
CA SER A 170 19.69 -9.85 -11.44
C SER A 170 20.45 -8.94 -12.41
N LYS A 171 20.28 -9.13 -13.73
CA LYS A 171 20.98 -8.36 -14.77
C LYS A 171 20.08 -7.34 -15.46
N ASP A 172 18.78 -7.39 -15.22
CA ASP A 172 17.82 -6.62 -16.00
C ASP A 172 17.69 -5.18 -15.49
N THR A 173 17.96 -4.22 -16.37
CA THR A 173 17.53 -2.83 -16.16
C THR A 173 16.03 -2.74 -16.35
N MET A 174 15.37 -2.05 -15.43
CA MET A 174 13.95 -1.72 -15.51
C MET A 174 13.78 -0.35 -16.17
N VAL A 175 13.07 -0.28 -17.29
CA VAL A 175 12.75 1.00 -17.94
C VAL A 175 11.28 1.31 -17.70
N PHE A 176 10.99 2.49 -17.17
CA PHE A 176 9.64 2.97 -16.89
C PHE A 176 9.35 4.21 -17.73
N PHE A 177 8.15 4.30 -18.29
CA PHE A 177 7.53 5.58 -18.58
C PHE A 177 6.58 5.89 -17.43
N VAL A 178 6.76 7.02 -16.75
CA VAL A 178 5.99 7.39 -15.55
C VAL A 178 5.33 8.74 -15.77
N LYS A 179 4.05 8.84 -15.42
CA LYS A 179 3.30 10.08 -15.24
C LYS A 179 2.99 10.25 -13.75
N VAL A 180 3.41 11.37 -13.17
CA VAL A 180 3.08 11.74 -11.79
C VAL A 180 1.68 12.36 -11.76
N ASN A 181 0.71 11.66 -11.19
CA ASN A 181 -0.69 12.09 -11.14
C ASN A 181 -0.99 12.93 -9.89
N ASP A 182 -0.40 12.57 -8.75
CA ASP A 182 -0.52 13.33 -7.49
C ASP A 182 0.62 12.97 -6.52
N SER A 183 0.74 13.70 -5.42
CA SER A 183 1.68 13.45 -4.32
C SER A 183 1.10 13.90 -3.00
N MET A 184 1.16 13.07 -1.97
CA MET A 184 0.69 13.45 -0.63
C MET A 184 1.70 13.03 0.43
N PRO A 185 1.87 13.83 1.50
CA PRO A 185 2.59 13.33 2.67
C PRO A 185 1.85 12.13 3.25
N LEU A 186 2.58 11.17 3.82
CA LEU A 186 1.97 10.10 4.60
C LEU A 186 1.29 10.72 5.84
N LEU A 187 -0.04 10.69 5.87
CA LEU A 187 -0.82 11.30 6.95
C LEU A 187 -0.72 10.47 8.22
N THR A 188 -0.65 11.14 9.36
CA THR A 188 -0.72 10.52 10.70
C THR A 188 -2.01 10.88 11.44
N GLU A 189 -2.71 11.91 10.98
CA GLU A 189 -4.02 12.35 11.44
C GLU A 189 -4.76 13.07 10.31
N ILE A 190 -6.09 13.16 10.42
CA ILE A 190 -6.91 13.95 9.50
C ILE A 190 -7.18 15.33 10.09
N LYS A 191 -6.91 16.35 9.28
CA LYS A 191 -7.17 17.76 9.60
C LYS A 191 -8.31 18.25 8.73
N GLY A 192 -9.14 19.13 9.29
CA GLY A 192 -10.23 19.75 8.55
C GLY A 192 -11.37 20.14 9.47
N LYS A 193 -12.34 20.88 8.92
CA LYS A 193 -13.57 21.21 9.63
C LYS A 193 -14.46 19.97 9.67
N GLU A 194 -14.58 19.36 10.83
CA GLU A 194 -15.48 18.24 11.06
C GLU A 194 -16.94 18.70 10.97
N LYS A 195 -17.72 18.04 10.10
CA LYS A 195 -19.17 18.15 10.04
C LYS A 195 -19.79 16.90 10.67
N GLN A 196 -21.01 17.05 11.15
CA GLN A 196 -21.80 15.92 11.63
C GLN A 196 -22.65 15.37 10.48
N PRO A 197 -23.10 14.11 10.58
CA PRO A 197 -23.98 13.53 9.59
C PRO A 197 -25.22 14.36 9.37
N SER A 198 -25.71 14.36 8.13
CA SER A 198 -26.90 15.14 7.75
C SER A 198 -28.20 14.48 8.23
N ASP A 199 -28.23 13.15 8.26
CA ASP A 199 -29.35 12.37 8.81
C ASP A 199 -29.23 12.28 10.34
N GLU A 200 -30.25 12.76 11.04
CA GLU A 200 -30.32 12.73 12.51
C GLU A 200 -30.45 11.31 13.09
N ASN A 201 -30.79 10.32 12.25
CA ASN A 201 -30.82 8.91 12.62
C ASN A 201 -29.45 8.23 12.50
N LEU A 202 -28.40 8.96 12.14
CA LEU A 202 -27.04 8.45 12.14
C LEU A 202 -26.27 8.85 13.42
N PRO A 203 -25.29 8.03 13.84
CA PRO A 203 -24.41 8.36 14.97
C PRO A 203 -23.60 9.61 14.68
N ARG A 204 -23.56 10.51 15.66
CA ARG A 204 -22.62 11.63 15.67
C ARG A 204 -21.25 11.15 16.11
N ALA A 205 -20.20 11.71 15.54
CA ALA A 205 -18.84 11.33 15.87
C ALA A 205 -17.90 12.53 15.85
N THR A 206 -16.92 12.49 16.75
CA THR A 206 -15.79 13.42 16.79
C THR A 206 -14.54 12.66 17.15
N VAL A 207 -13.40 12.96 16.53
CA VAL A 207 -12.10 12.41 16.95
C VAL A 207 -11.26 13.52 17.57
N PRO A 208 -10.74 13.33 18.80
CA PRO A 208 -9.81 14.29 19.41
C PRO A 208 -8.58 14.53 18.53
N ALA A 209 -8.01 15.72 18.61
CA ALA A 209 -6.78 16.05 17.90
C ALA A 209 -5.61 15.15 18.33
N GLY A 210 -4.72 14.83 17.38
CA GLY A 210 -3.58 13.96 17.57
C GLY A 210 -3.72 12.62 16.83
N ALA A 211 -2.56 12.05 16.48
CA ALA A 211 -2.49 10.76 15.81
C ALA A 211 -3.05 9.63 16.69
N GLY A 212 -3.79 8.71 16.06
CA GLY A 212 -4.24 7.46 16.68
C GLY A 212 -5.24 7.61 17.83
N LYS A 213 -5.95 8.74 17.93
CA LYS A 213 -6.96 8.95 18.98
C LYS A 213 -8.24 8.17 18.69
N GLU A 214 -8.87 7.67 19.76
CA GLU A 214 -10.15 6.96 19.66
C GLU A 214 -11.29 7.96 19.41
N ALA A 215 -12.20 7.63 18.49
CA ALA A 215 -13.36 8.44 18.19
C ALA A 215 -14.38 8.40 19.33
N LYS A 216 -14.97 9.55 19.65
CA LYS A 216 -16.16 9.64 20.51
C LYS A 216 -17.41 9.51 19.63
N ILE A 217 -18.13 8.39 19.76
CA ILE A 217 -19.34 8.08 18.99
C ILE A 217 -20.58 8.21 19.89
N THR A 218 -21.50 9.08 19.50
CA THR A 218 -22.79 9.31 20.16
C THR A 218 -23.92 8.84 19.27
N GLU A 219 -24.63 7.81 19.70
CA GLU A 219 -25.76 7.26 18.95
C GLU A 219 -27.00 8.14 19.09
N PRO A 220 -27.85 8.19 18.05
CA PRO A 220 -29.14 8.87 18.13
C PRO A 220 -30.08 8.10 19.07
N LYS A 221 -31.14 8.78 19.53
CA LYS A 221 -32.15 8.17 20.41
C LYS A 221 -33.12 7.24 19.68
N THR A 222 -33.04 7.15 18.35
CA THR A 222 -33.90 6.27 17.56
C THR A 222 -33.59 4.79 17.79
N LYS A 223 -34.63 3.95 17.68
CA LYS A 223 -34.48 2.49 17.67
C LYS A 223 -34.23 1.95 16.26
N GLU A 224 -34.47 2.77 15.24
CA GLU A 224 -34.28 2.40 13.85
C GLU A 224 -32.79 2.41 13.51
N ARG A 225 -32.33 1.33 12.88
CA ARG A 225 -30.95 1.17 12.43
C ARG A 225 -30.96 1.09 10.91
N PRO A 226 -29.92 1.61 10.23
CA PRO A 226 -29.82 1.47 8.78
C PRO A 226 -29.89 0.00 8.36
N THR A 227 -30.74 -0.30 7.39
CA THR A 227 -30.90 -1.64 6.79
C THR A 227 -29.93 -1.88 5.63
N LYS A 228 -29.25 -0.83 5.18
CA LYS A 228 -28.15 -0.84 4.21
C LYS A 228 -26.95 -0.13 4.81
N THR A 229 -25.75 -0.44 4.32
CA THR A 229 -24.55 0.31 4.72
C THR A 229 -24.71 1.78 4.31
N VAL A 230 -24.51 2.67 5.27
CA VAL A 230 -24.47 4.12 5.09
C VAL A 230 -23.04 4.59 5.29
N SER A 231 -22.58 5.49 4.41
CA SER A 231 -21.27 6.10 4.48
C SER A 231 -21.38 7.61 4.34
N GLU A 232 -20.86 8.35 5.31
CA GLU A 232 -20.82 9.82 5.27
C GLU A 232 -19.44 10.35 5.65
N GLU A 233 -18.93 11.27 4.85
CA GLU A 233 -17.71 12.01 5.19
C GLU A 233 -18.01 13.00 6.31
N LEU A 234 -17.29 12.89 7.42
CA LEU A 234 -17.26 13.90 8.48
C LEU A 234 -16.19 14.96 8.19
N ILE A 235 -15.13 14.59 7.48
CA ILE A 235 -14.15 15.49 6.87
C ILE A 235 -13.89 14.97 5.46
N THR A 236 -14.00 15.84 4.45
CA THR A 236 -13.67 15.51 3.07
C THR A 236 -12.16 15.71 2.84
N GLY A 237 -11.48 14.65 2.44
CA GLY A 237 -10.07 14.68 2.07
C GLY A 237 -9.81 15.31 0.70
N GLU A 238 -8.53 15.57 0.43
CA GLU A 238 -8.08 16.21 -0.83
C GLU A 238 -7.27 15.26 -1.72
N GLY A 239 -7.10 14.00 -1.29
CA GLY A 239 -6.32 13.01 -2.00
C GLY A 239 -7.07 12.27 -3.09
N PRO A 240 -6.37 11.36 -3.80
CA PRO A 240 -7.01 10.45 -4.75
C PRO A 240 -8.12 9.63 -4.07
N LYS A 241 -9.16 9.32 -4.84
CA LYS A 241 -10.23 8.44 -4.37
C LYS A 241 -9.69 7.03 -4.13
N VAL A 242 -10.08 6.46 -2.99
CA VAL A 242 -9.82 5.07 -2.65
C VAL A 242 -10.61 4.17 -3.58
N VAL A 243 -9.98 3.11 -4.08
CA VAL A 243 -10.59 2.11 -4.95
C VAL A 243 -10.49 0.72 -4.31
N GLU A 244 -11.52 -0.11 -4.50
CA GLU A 244 -11.50 -1.51 -4.08
C GLU A 244 -10.28 -2.24 -4.68
N GLY A 245 -9.68 -3.14 -3.88
CA GLY A 245 -8.46 -3.87 -4.19
C GLY A 245 -7.18 -3.16 -3.76
N GLN A 246 -7.24 -1.87 -3.41
CA GLN A 246 -6.08 -1.16 -2.84
C GLN A 246 -5.79 -1.60 -1.40
N THR A 247 -4.56 -1.39 -0.97
CA THR A 247 -4.20 -1.44 0.45
C THR A 247 -4.43 -0.06 1.06
N VAL A 248 -5.28 0.04 2.06
CA VAL A 248 -5.54 1.28 2.81
C VAL A 248 -4.78 1.29 4.13
N LEU A 249 -4.23 2.45 4.48
CA LEU A 249 -3.72 2.75 5.81
C LEU A 249 -4.72 3.64 6.52
N VAL A 250 -5.19 3.21 7.69
CA VAL A 250 -6.30 3.88 8.39
C VAL A 250 -6.03 4.01 9.89
N SER A 251 -6.56 5.09 10.47
CA SER A 251 -6.87 5.13 11.90
C SER A 251 -8.37 4.91 12.05
N TYR A 252 -8.81 4.06 12.97
CA TYR A 252 -10.24 3.78 13.11
C TYR A 252 -10.68 3.47 14.54
N THR A 253 -11.99 3.63 14.76
CA THR A 253 -12.73 3.14 15.92
C THR A 253 -13.97 2.38 15.45
N GLY A 254 -14.08 1.11 15.83
CA GLY A 254 -15.22 0.23 15.56
C GLY A 254 -16.03 -0.03 16.83
N LYS A 255 -17.33 0.26 16.76
CA LYS A 255 -18.29 0.15 17.87
C LYS A 255 -19.50 -0.69 17.49
N ILE A 256 -19.99 -1.51 18.41
CA ILE A 256 -21.29 -2.18 18.29
C ILE A 256 -22.37 -1.15 18.63
N TRP A 257 -23.37 -0.97 17.76
CA TRP A 257 -24.51 -0.09 18.04
C TRP A 257 -25.24 -0.54 19.32
N GLY A 258 -25.44 0.38 20.27
CA GLY A 258 -26.00 0.10 21.59
C GLY A 258 -25.04 -0.64 22.52
N GLY A 259 -23.77 -0.76 22.13
CA GLY A 259 -22.75 -1.54 22.83
C GLY A 259 -21.42 -0.79 22.97
N LYS A 260 -20.36 -1.55 23.20
CA LYS A 260 -19.01 -1.03 23.43
C LYS A 260 -18.22 -0.89 22.13
N VAL A 261 -17.16 -0.08 22.19
CA VAL A 261 -16.08 -0.13 21.20
C VAL A 261 -15.46 -1.53 21.26
N PHE A 262 -15.51 -2.27 20.16
CA PHE A 262 -14.96 -3.62 20.08
C PHE A 262 -13.52 -3.61 19.57
N ASP A 263 -13.17 -2.65 18.71
CA ASP A 263 -11.84 -2.54 18.13
C ASP A 263 -11.49 -1.09 17.80
N SER A 264 -10.22 -0.72 17.93
CA SER A 264 -9.71 0.60 17.55
C SER A 264 -8.19 0.59 17.45
N THR A 265 -7.65 1.39 16.53
CA THR A 265 -6.19 1.64 16.47
C THR A 265 -5.65 2.25 17.76
N ALA A 266 -6.45 3.06 18.47
CA ALA A 266 -6.09 3.64 19.75
C ALA A 266 -5.79 2.57 20.82
N LYS A 267 -6.54 1.46 20.85
CA LYS A 267 -6.28 0.31 21.73
C LYS A 267 -5.00 -0.44 21.37
N GLN A 268 -4.48 -0.25 20.16
CA GLN A 268 -3.23 -0.83 19.66
C GLN A 268 -2.08 0.18 19.68
N GLY A 269 -2.08 1.10 20.65
CA GLY A 269 -1.03 2.12 20.80
C GLY A 269 -1.09 3.27 19.80
N GLY A 270 -2.23 3.44 19.11
CA GLY A 270 -2.48 4.53 18.16
C GLY A 270 -1.77 4.37 16.82
N GLN A 271 -1.18 3.20 16.55
CA GLN A 271 -0.56 2.92 15.25
C GLN A 271 -1.63 2.72 14.17
N PRO A 272 -1.49 3.34 13.00
CA PRO A 272 -2.37 3.07 11.88
C PRO A 272 -2.38 1.59 11.50
N ALA A 273 -3.55 1.10 11.12
CA ALA A 273 -3.76 -0.26 10.64
C ALA A 273 -3.75 -0.29 9.11
N THR A 274 -3.22 -1.38 8.55
CA THR A 274 -3.21 -1.63 7.11
C THR A 274 -4.21 -2.71 6.77
N PHE A 275 -5.09 -2.44 5.80
CA PHE A 275 -6.07 -3.41 5.32
C PHE A 275 -6.05 -3.50 3.81
N ALA A 276 -6.21 -4.72 3.28
CA ALA A 276 -6.58 -4.88 1.88
C ALA A 276 -8.08 -4.56 1.75
N LEU A 277 -8.41 -3.54 0.96
CA LEU A 277 -9.78 -3.08 0.77
C LEU A 277 -10.52 -3.97 -0.23
N GLN A 278 -10.77 -5.19 0.18
CA GLN A 278 -11.48 -6.21 -0.56
C GLN A 278 -12.18 -7.16 0.43
N THR A 279 -13.18 -7.90 -0.06
CA THR A 279 -13.81 -8.95 0.74
C THR A 279 -13.07 -10.27 0.59
N GLY A 280 -13.06 -11.09 1.65
CA GLY A 280 -12.35 -12.38 1.65
C GLY A 280 -10.82 -12.23 1.61
N SER A 281 -10.11 -13.35 1.54
CA SER A 281 -8.63 -13.35 1.55
C SER A 281 -8.11 -13.56 0.13
N ALA A 282 -7.26 -12.66 -0.36
CA ALA A 282 -6.67 -12.74 -1.69
C ALA A 282 -5.22 -12.24 -1.67
N GLY A 283 -4.35 -12.81 -2.51
CA GLY A 283 -2.95 -12.40 -2.61
C GLY A 283 -2.15 -12.54 -1.30
N GLY A 284 -2.57 -13.42 -0.39
CA GLY A 284 -1.95 -13.58 0.93
C GLY A 284 -2.36 -12.51 1.96
N GLN A 285 -3.28 -11.61 1.63
CA GLN A 285 -3.82 -10.61 2.54
C GLN A 285 -5.24 -10.99 3.00
N GLN A 286 -5.52 -10.78 4.29
CA GLN A 286 -6.86 -10.91 4.83
C GLN A 286 -7.67 -9.67 4.46
N GLY A 287 -8.80 -9.84 3.78
CA GLY A 287 -9.73 -8.75 3.51
C GLY A 287 -10.59 -8.38 4.71
N VAL A 288 -11.48 -7.43 4.49
CA VAL A 288 -12.33 -6.80 5.50
C VAL A 288 -13.81 -7.14 5.27
N VAL A 289 -14.66 -6.79 6.23
CA VAL A 289 -16.12 -6.97 6.10
C VAL A 289 -16.68 -6.13 4.95
N PRO A 290 -17.73 -6.60 4.23
CA PRO A 290 -18.26 -5.92 3.05
C PRO A 290 -18.62 -4.44 3.26
N GLY A 291 -19.17 -4.10 4.43
CA GLY A 291 -19.53 -2.74 4.79
C GLY A 291 -18.32 -1.80 4.90
N PHE A 292 -17.16 -2.32 5.27
CA PHE A 292 -15.92 -1.54 5.31
C PHE A 292 -15.41 -1.21 3.89
N VAL A 293 -15.49 -2.17 2.96
CA VAL A 293 -15.19 -1.93 1.54
C VAL A 293 -16.14 -0.89 0.96
N LYS A 294 -17.45 -1.12 1.10
CA LYS A 294 -18.51 -0.21 0.63
C LYS A 294 -18.41 1.18 1.24
N GLY A 295 -18.03 1.25 2.52
CA GLY A 295 -17.95 2.47 3.28
C GLY A 295 -16.73 3.32 2.98
N LEU A 296 -15.63 2.76 2.47
CA LEU A 296 -14.42 3.55 2.18
C LEU A 296 -14.19 3.80 0.70
N ALA A 297 -14.62 2.88 -0.18
CA ALA A 297 -14.44 3.04 -1.61
C ALA A 297 -15.13 4.32 -2.13
N GLY A 298 -14.43 5.07 -2.97
CA GLY A 298 -14.90 6.32 -3.57
C GLY A 298 -14.63 7.58 -2.74
N HIS A 299 -14.33 7.46 -1.44
CA HIS A 299 -13.91 8.59 -0.62
C HIS A 299 -12.45 8.97 -0.91
N PRO A 300 -12.07 10.25 -0.85
CA PRO A 300 -10.70 10.67 -1.05
C PRO A 300 -9.80 10.29 0.14
N VAL A 301 -8.53 9.97 -0.12
CA VAL A 301 -7.50 9.93 0.92
C VAL A 301 -7.45 11.28 1.64
N GLY A 302 -7.28 11.25 2.95
CA GLY A 302 -7.41 12.41 3.83
C GLY A 302 -8.82 12.62 4.39
N SER A 303 -9.77 11.72 4.09
CA SER A 303 -11.13 11.83 4.64
C SER A 303 -11.25 11.20 6.02
N ARG A 304 -12.15 11.75 6.83
CA ARG A 304 -12.76 11.06 7.96
C ARG A 304 -14.15 10.61 7.56
N VAL A 305 -14.44 9.32 7.69
CA VAL A 305 -15.68 8.71 7.22
C VAL A 305 -16.38 8.00 8.37
N LEU A 306 -17.67 8.30 8.55
CA LEU A 306 -18.59 7.51 9.35
C LEU A 306 -19.19 6.41 8.47
N VAL A 307 -19.06 5.17 8.91
CA VAL A 307 -19.68 4.02 8.25
C VAL A 307 -20.59 3.31 9.24
N VAL A 308 -21.88 3.21 8.92
CA VAL A 308 -22.86 2.41 9.68
C VAL A 308 -23.26 1.23 8.82
N MET A 309 -22.93 0.01 9.26
CA MET A 309 -23.20 -1.20 8.47
C MET A 309 -24.14 -2.16 9.18
N PRO A 310 -25.19 -2.67 8.50
CA PRO A 310 -26.07 -3.69 9.03
C PRO A 310 -25.33 -5.04 9.17
N PRO A 311 -25.88 -6.00 9.92
CA PRO A 311 -25.22 -7.29 10.17
C PRO A 311 -24.80 -8.03 8.88
N ALA A 312 -25.61 -7.93 7.83
CA ALA A 312 -25.35 -8.57 6.53
C ALA A 312 -24.06 -8.05 5.85
N ASP A 313 -23.67 -6.80 6.11
CA ASP A 313 -22.44 -6.18 5.62
C ASP A 313 -21.31 -6.19 6.68
N GLY A 314 -21.59 -6.64 7.90
CA GLY A 314 -20.63 -6.86 8.96
C GLY A 314 -20.18 -8.32 9.05
N TYR A 315 -20.39 -8.94 10.21
CA TYR A 315 -19.99 -10.33 10.49
C TYR A 315 -21.09 -11.37 10.20
N GLY A 316 -22.19 -10.97 9.55
CA GLY A 316 -23.29 -11.84 9.16
C GLY A 316 -23.94 -12.58 10.34
N LYS A 317 -24.68 -13.64 10.06
CA LYS A 317 -25.42 -14.42 11.09
C LYS A 317 -24.51 -15.07 12.15
N THR A 318 -23.25 -15.31 11.82
CA THR A 318 -22.27 -15.94 12.72
C THR A 318 -21.75 -14.96 13.78
N GLY A 319 -21.69 -13.66 13.46
CA GLY A 319 -21.06 -12.66 14.31
C GLY A 319 -19.55 -12.90 14.46
N ASN A 320 -18.96 -12.27 15.48
CA ASN A 320 -17.59 -12.49 15.93
C ASN A 320 -17.56 -12.57 17.46
N PRO A 321 -17.75 -13.77 18.03
CA PRO A 321 -17.82 -13.95 19.49
C PRO A 321 -16.59 -13.47 20.25
N GLN A 322 -15.40 -13.54 19.65
CA GLN A 322 -14.15 -13.07 20.27
C GLN A 322 -14.16 -11.55 20.48
N ALA A 323 -14.78 -10.81 19.54
CA ALA A 323 -15.01 -9.37 19.66
C ALA A 323 -16.32 -9.01 20.40
N GLY A 324 -17.10 -10.01 20.85
CA GLY A 324 -18.41 -9.82 21.45
C GLY A 324 -19.51 -9.40 20.47
N ILE A 325 -19.29 -9.58 19.15
CA ILE A 325 -20.23 -9.19 18.09
C ILE A 325 -21.17 -10.36 17.82
N LYS A 326 -22.47 -10.11 17.92
CA LYS A 326 -23.53 -11.07 17.61
C LYS A 326 -23.92 -11.00 16.14
N GLY A 327 -24.61 -12.03 15.66
CA GLY A 327 -25.06 -12.09 14.27
C GLY A 327 -26.16 -11.08 13.89
N THR A 328 -26.66 -10.33 14.85
CA THR A 328 -27.72 -9.30 14.70
C THR A 328 -27.19 -7.89 14.88
N ASP A 329 -25.89 -7.72 15.12
CA ASP A 329 -25.33 -6.44 15.52
C ASP A 329 -25.03 -5.54 14.33
N THR A 330 -25.53 -4.30 14.40
CA THR A 330 -25.12 -3.20 13.52
C THR A 330 -23.81 -2.63 14.04
N LEU A 331 -22.88 -2.35 13.14
CA LEU A 331 -21.57 -1.79 13.49
C LEU A 331 -21.46 -0.35 13.04
N ILE A 332 -20.76 0.45 13.84
CA ILE A 332 -20.43 1.84 13.56
C ILE A 332 -18.91 1.94 13.49
N PHE A 333 -18.40 2.46 12.40
CA PHE A 333 -16.99 2.79 12.25
C PHE A 333 -16.81 4.27 12.02
N VAL A 334 -15.79 4.85 12.64
CA VAL A 334 -15.24 6.14 12.27
C VAL A 334 -13.82 5.88 11.78
N VAL A 335 -13.55 6.23 10.53
CA VAL A 335 -12.32 5.86 9.83
C VAL A 335 -11.66 7.09 9.24
N ASP A 336 -10.42 7.32 9.63
CA ASP A 336 -9.49 8.27 9.04
C ASP A 336 -8.68 7.56 7.96
N ILE A 337 -8.85 7.94 6.68
CA ILE A 337 -8.15 7.37 5.54
C ILE A 337 -6.81 8.10 5.36
N LEU A 338 -5.74 7.51 5.88
CA LEU A 338 -4.42 8.15 5.91
C LEU A 338 -3.63 7.96 4.60
N ALA A 339 -3.84 6.82 3.94
CA ALA A 339 -3.27 6.52 2.64
C ALA A 339 -4.06 5.41 1.93
N ALA A 340 -3.92 5.35 0.61
CA ALA A 340 -4.30 4.21 -0.22
C ALA A 340 -3.15 3.91 -1.20
N ILE A 341 -2.79 2.64 -1.34
CA ILE A 341 -1.60 2.15 -2.05
C ILE A 341 -1.97 0.95 -2.93
#